data_AF-A0A351CAS4-F1
#
_entry.id   AF-A0A351CAS4-F1
#
_cell.length_a   1.000
_cell.length_b   1.000
_cell.length_c   1.000
_cell.angle_alpha   90.00
_cell.angle_beta   90.00
_cell.angle_gamma   90.00
#
_symmetry.space_group_name_H-M   'P 1'
#
loop_
_entity.id
_entity.type
_entity.pdbx_description
1 polymer ?
#
loop_
_entity_poly.entity_id
_entity_poly.type
_entity_poly.pdbx_seq_one_letter_code
_entity_poly.pdbx_strand_id
1 'polypeptide(L)'
;MILKAGELATPTPATTLFEREGPLVLEVGFGGGHYLEHLGLTHPEWNLVGAEVSLGSVWRTYRRMKRNGISEVRLFKGNARFLVRDVFEEHSLDRVFVNFPDPWPRKKHFKNRLLQAPFFQILSSRLVKGGSLFLTTDHPEYYSFSVEQGKESGCFEVIPGDPPPATLETKYARKWLDQNKPIYHAEFRCTKVIPSAPRLITAIDMQHASLKGSLKDVGPFTKQVRSFQGGHAIVLEAYRDLASDGLLFKATTEEPDMRQELLIQAWPKKDGVYVSLQPFGDPMTTKGVREAVMAVTDWLVSQGLELEQAWV
;
A
#
# COMPACT_ATOMS: atom_id res chain seq x y z
N MET A 1 -7.83 -4.63 -13.08
CA MET A 1 -8.18 -3.26 -12.63
C MET A 1 -7.79 -3.02 -11.17
N ILE A 2 -8.18 -3.85 -10.20
CA ILE A 2 -7.61 -3.72 -8.84
C ILE A 2 -6.29 -4.48 -8.79
N LEU A 3 -5.22 -3.82 -8.37
CA LEU A 3 -3.91 -4.44 -8.14
C LEU A 3 -3.93 -5.16 -6.81
N LYS A 4 -3.50 -6.42 -6.82
CA LYS A 4 -3.35 -7.22 -5.61
C LYS A 4 -1.89 -7.27 -5.21
N ALA A 5 -1.61 -7.19 -3.91
CA ALA A 5 -0.24 -7.11 -3.43
C ALA A 5 0.60 -8.34 -3.80
N GLY A 6 0.02 -9.55 -3.74
CA GLY A 6 0.69 -10.79 -4.12
C GLY A 6 0.97 -10.95 -5.61
N GLU A 7 0.39 -10.10 -6.47
CA GLU A 7 0.65 -10.10 -7.92
C GLU A 7 1.74 -9.08 -8.31
N LEU A 8 2.25 -8.30 -7.34
CA LEU A 8 3.26 -7.26 -7.57
C LEU A 8 4.67 -7.80 -7.29
N ALA A 9 5.58 -7.56 -8.22
CA ALA A 9 7.01 -7.67 -8.00
C ALA A 9 7.59 -6.35 -7.45
N THR A 10 8.79 -6.39 -6.87
CA THR A 10 9.46 -5.20 -6.33
C THR A 10 10.86 -5.03 -6.94
N PRO A 11 11.02 -4.36 -8.11
CA PRO A 11 10.00 -3.58 -8.84
C PRO A 11 9.03 -4.38 -9.71
N THR A 12 7.93 -3.72 -10.09
CA THR A 12 7.04 -4.12 -11.19
C THR A 12 7.12 -3.08 -12.32
N PRO A 13 7.48 -3.47 -13.55
CA PRO A 13 7.45 -2.59 -14.71
C PRO A 13 6.03 -2.07 -15.02
N ALA A 14 5.94 -0.84 -15.52
CA ALA A 14 4.65 -0.25 -15.91
C ALA A 14 3.93 -1.08 -16.99
N THR A 15 4.69 -1.65 -17.93
CA THR A 15 4.18 -2.56 -18.97
C THR A 15 3.56 -3.82 -18.39
N THR A 16 4.08 -4.35 -17.29
CA THR A 16 3.48 -5.48 -16.57
C THR A 16 2.15 -5.10 -15.90
N LEU A 17 2.01 -3.86 -15.42
CA LEU A 17 0.77 -3.39 -14.78
C LEU A 17 -0.37 -3.12 -15.77
N PHE A 18 -0.04 -2.68 -16.98
CA PHE A 18 -1.01 -2.17 -17.95
C PHE A 18 -1.10 -2.96 -19.26
N GLU A 19 -0.11 -3.80 -19.57
CA GLU A 19 0.05 -4.50 -20.86
C GLU A 19 0.16 -3.54 -22.05
N ARG A 20 0.68 -2.33 -21.81
CA ARG A 20 0.89 -1.27 -22.81
C ARG A 20 1.91 -0.24 -22.33
N GLU A 21 2.41 0.53 -23.28
CA GLU A 21 3.23 1.73 -23.03
C GLU A 21 2.37 2.95 -22.69
N GLY A 22 2.97 3.91 -22.01
CA GLY A 22 2.35 5.20 -21.72
C GLY A 22 2.89 5.84 -20.43
N PRO A 23 2.72 7.17 -20.26
CA PRO A 23 3.13 7.85 -19.03
C PRO A 23 2.48 7.22 -17.80
N LEU A 24 3.28 6.78 -16.83
CA LEU A 24 2.79 6.25 -15.57
C LEU A 24 2.44 7.40 -14.63
N VAL A 25 1.22 7.43 -14.13
CA VAL A 25 0.69 8.53 -13.31
C VAL A 25 0.09 7.97 -12.03
N LEU A 26 0.44 8.57 -10.89
CA LEU A 26 -0.08 8.17 -9.59
C LEU A 26 -1.01 9.24 -9.01
N GLU A 27 -2.22 8.87 -8.58
CA GLU A 27 -3.00 9.65 -7.63
C GLU A 27 -2.92 9.00 -6.23
N VAL A 28 -2.43 9.77 -5.24
CA VAL A 28 -2.33 9.33 -3.85
C VAL A 28 -3.55 9.79 -3.06
N GLY A 29 -4.22 8.86 -2.41
CA GLY A 29 -5.40 9.15 -1.60
C GLY A 29 -6.57 9.62 -2.45
N PHE A 30 -6.87 8.91 -3.55
CA PHE A 30 -7.88 9.33 -4.52
C PHE A 30 -9.29 9.45 -3.92
N GLY A 31 -9.54 8.89 -2.73
CA GLY A 31 -10.80 9.00 -2.01
C GLY A 31 -11.98 8.54 -2.87
N GLY A 32 -12.87 9.47 -3.23
CA GLY A 32 -14.00 9.15 -4.09
C GLY A 32 -13.63 8.75 -5.53
N GLY A 33 -12.40 8.99 -5.97
CA GLY A 33 -11.84 8.64 -7.30
C GLY A 33 -12.32 9.49 -8.47
N HIS A 34 -12.91 10.66 -8.21
CA HIS A 34 -13.46 11.52 -9.26
C HIS A 34 -12.38 12.16 -10.12
N TYR A 35 -11.25 12.54 -9.51
CA TYR A 35 -10.13 13.08 -10.26
C TYR A 35 -9.48 11.99 -11.12
N LEU A 36 -9.23 10.81 -10.56
CA LEU A 36 -8.79 9.64 -11.34
C LEU A 36 -9.71 9.31 -12.53
N GLU A 37 -11.04 9.44 -12.35
CA GLU A 37 -12.03 9.22 -13.42
C GLU A 37 -11.91 10.28 -14.51
N HIS A 38 -11.79 11.56 -14.11
CA HIS A 38 -11.53 12.64 -15.05
C HIS A 38 -10.26 12.36 -15.85
N LEU A 39 -9.15 12.03 -15.20
CA LEU A 39 -7.89 11.70 -15.87
C LEU A 39 -8.06 10.51 -16.84
N GLY A 40 -8.79 9.48 -16.46
CA GLY A 40 -9.03 8.32 -17.34
C GLY A 40 -9.84 8.66 -18.59
N LEU A 41 -10.71 9.68 -18.51
CA LEU A 41 -11.51 10.14 -19.65
C LEU A 41 -10.76 11.14 -20.53
N THR A 42 -9.94 12.01 -19.94
CA THR A 42 -9.24 13.08 -20.67
C THR A 42 -7.85 12.70 -21.15
N HIS A 43 -7.24 11.69 -20.54
CA HIS A 43 -5.90 11.18 -20.86
C HIS A 43 -5.88 9.66 -21.04
N PRO A 44 -6.57 9.10 -22.06
CA PRO A 44 -6.57 7.66 -22.33
C PRO A 44 -5.19 7.11 -22.72
N GLU A 45 -4.22 7.97 -23.02
CA GLU A 45 -2.82 7.62 -23.25
C GLU A 45 -2.04 7.36 -21.94
N TRP A 46 -2.55 7.76 -20.77
CA TRP A 46 -1.86 7.55 -19.50
C TRP A 46 -2.15 6.19 -18.88
N ASN A 47 -1.14 5.67 -18.18
CA ASN A 47 -1.22 4.50 -17.33
C ASN A 47 -1.48 4.99 -15.89
N LEU A 48 -2.75 4.98 -15.46
CA LEU A 48 -3.17 5.60 -14.20
C LEU A 48 -3.18 4.61 -13.04
N VAL A 49 -2.45 4.89 -11.97
CA VAL A 49 -2.52 4.16 -10.70
C VAL A 49 -3.15 5.05 -9.64
N GLY A 50 -4.19 4.56 -8.97
CA GLY A 50 -4.76 5.20 -7.79
C GLY A 50 -4.43 4.39 -6.54
N ALA A 51 -3.86 5.00 -5.51
CA ALA A 51 -3.64 4.37 -4.20
C ALA A 51 -4.57 4.94 -3.12
N GLU A 52 -5.29 4.07 -2.42
CA GLU A 52 -6.24 4.46 -1.37
C GLU A 52 -6.30 3.40 -0.25
N VAL A 53 -6.37 3.83 1.00
CA VAL A 53 -6.41 2.92 2.16
C VAL A 53 -7.81 2.41 2.46
N SER A 54 -8.84 3.19 2.13
CA SER A 54 -10.25 2.86 2.35
C SER A 54 -10.79 1.91 1.27
N LEU A 55 -11.07 0.66 1.66
CA LEU A 55 -11.66 -0.35 0.79
C LEU A 55 -13.01 0.11 0.20
N GLY A 56 -13.83 0.82 0.96
CA GLY A 56 -15.11 1.36 0.48
C GLY A 56 -14.95 2.45 -0.59
N SER A 57 -13.86 3.21 -0.56
CA SER A 57 -13.49 4.16 -1.60
C SER A 57 -13.00 3.45 -2.85
N VAL A 58 -12.09 2.47 -2.71
CA VAL A 58 -11.60 1.62 -3.81
C VAL A 58 -12.77 0.97 -4.56
N TRP A 59 -13.70 0.35 -3.85
CA TRP A 59 -14.85 -0.33 -4.46
C TRP A 59 -15.79 0.61 -5.22
N ARG A 60 -16.09 1.80 -4.66
CA ARG A 60 -16.93 2.79 -5.33
C ARG A 60 -16.28 3.29 -6.62
N THR A 61 -14.98 3.58 -6.57
CA THR A 61 -14.20 3.98 -7.75
C THR A 61 -14.18 2.87 -8.80
N TYR A 62 -13.87 1.62 -8.42
CA TYR A 62 -13.89 0.47 -9.32
C TYR A 62 -15.22 0.33 -10.08
N ARG A 63 -16.35 0.37 -9.35
CA ARG A 63 -17.68 0.27 -9.96
C ARG A 63 -17.95 1.41 -10.94
N ARG A 64 -17.51 2.62 -10.63
CA ARG A 64 -17.69 3.80 -11.47
C ARG A 64 -16.83 3.72 -12.74
N MET A 65 -15.54 3.39 -12.62
CA MET A 65 -14.66 3.20 -13.78
C MET A 65 -15.20 2.13 -14.73
N LYS A 66 -15.63 0.98 -14.18
CA LYS A 66 -16.22 -0.10 -14.96
C LYS A 66 -17.49 0.34 -15.70
N ARG A 67 -18.36 1.14 -15.06
CA ARG A 67 -19.58 1.66 -15.68
C ARG A 67 -19.28 2.61 -16.83
N ASN A 68 -18.21 3.40 -16.72
CA ASN A 68 -17.83 4.38 -17.74
C ASN A 68 -16.86 3.81 -18.79
N GLY A 69 -16.51 2.52 -18.73
CA GLY A 69 -15.62 1.88 -19.70
C GLY A 69 -14.16 2.32 -19.63
N ILE A 70 -13.69 2.81 -18.47
CA ILE A 70 -12.30 3.26 -18.29
C ILE A 70 -11.42 2.04 -17.95
N SER A 71 -10.48 1.68 -18.83
CA SER A 71 -9.60 0.51 -18.71
C SER A 71 -8.18 0.85 -18.28
N GLU A 72 -7.80 2.12 -18.36
CA GLU A 72 -6.46 2.68 -18.20
C GLU A 72 -6.12 2.96 -16.74
N VAL A 73 -7.02 2.56 -15.83
CA VAL A 73 -6.89 2.77 -14.38
C VAL A 73 -6.58 1.45 -13.69
N ARG A 74 -5.62 1.49 -12.77
CA ARG A 74 -5.29 0.44 -11.81
C ARG A 74 -5.47 0.98 -10.39
N LEU A 75 -6.25 0.30 -9.56
CA LEU A 75 -6.53 0.71 -8.19
C LEU A 75 -5.78 -0.16 -7.20
N PHE A 76 -5.05 0.44 -6.27
CA PHE A 76 -4.34 -0.25 -5.21
C PHE A 76 -4.97 0.09 -3.85
N LYS A 77 -5.36 -0.94 -3.10
CA LYS A 77 -5.78 -0.79 -1.71
C LYS A 77 -4.54 -0.82 -0.81
N GLY A 78 -4.06 0.33 -0.39
CA GLY A 78 -2.87 0.42 0.47
C GLY A 78 -2.22 1.80 0.47
N ASN A 79 -1.06 1.89 1.12
CA ASN A 79 -0.31 3.13 1.24
C ASN A 79 0.51 3.37 -0.04
N ALA A 80 0.40 4.57 -0.61
CA ALA A 80 1.14 4.95 -1.81
C ALA A 80 2.66 4.93 -1.64
N ARG A 81 3.17 5.11 -0.42
CA ARG A 81 4.62 5.03 -0.14
C ARG A 81 5.19 3.68 -0.50
N PHE A 82 4.45 2.58 -0.29
CA PHE A 82 4.85 1.25 -0.74
C PHE A 82 4.96 1.20 -2.26
N LEU A 83 3.98 1.73 -3.00
CA LEU A 83 4.05 1.76 -4.47
C LEU A 83 5.27 2.54 -4.96
N VAL A 84 5.45 3.77 -4.46
CA VAL A 84 6.55 4.65 -4.89
C VAL A 84 7.90 4.02 -4.53
N ARG A 85 8.08 3.56 -3.30
CA ARG A 85 9.37 3.03 -2.85
C ARG A 85 9.67 1.66 -3.45
N ASP A 86 8.73 0.73 -3.33
CA ASP A 86 8.98 -0.70 -3.50
C ASP A 86 8.44 -1.28 -4.80
N VAL A 87 7.45 -0.67 -5.44
CA VAL A 87 6.83 -1.24 -6.67
C VAL A 87 7.34 -0.54 -7.92
N PHE A 88 7.29 0.78 -7.99
CA PHE A 88 7.69 1.51 -9.19
C PHE A 88 9.20 1.41 -9.45
N GLU A 89 9.55 1.37 -10.72
CA GLU A 89 10.93 1.41 -11.19
C GLU A 89 11.51 2.82 -11.06
N GLU A 90 12.84 2.90 -11.01
CA GLU A 90 13.53 4.18 -11.14
C GLU A 90 13.20 4.81 -12.49
N HIS A 91 13.02 6.13 -12.50
CA HIS A 91 12.74 6.90 -13.72
C HIS A 91 11.54 6.41 -14.54
N SER A 92 10.49 5.92 -13.88
CA SER A 92 9.28 5.38 -14.55
C SER A 92 8.03 6.22 -14.34
N LEU A 93 7.97 7.01 -13.26
CA LEU A 93 6.80 7.76 -12.85
C LEU A 93 6.80 9.15 -13.51
N ASP A 94 5.78 9.47 -14.31
CA ASP A 94 5.69 10.75 -15.00
C ASP A 94 5.23 11.86 -14.04
N ARG A 95 4.13 11.61 -13.32
CA ARG A 95 3.55 12.59 -12.40
C ARG A 95 2.83 11.95 -11.22
N VAL A 96 2.76 12.72 -10.12
CA VAL A 96 2.04 12.35 -8.90
C VAL A 96 1.04 13.44 -8.54
N PHE A 97 -0.19 13.07 -8.25
CA PHE A 97 -1.23 13.96 -7.74
C PHE A 97 -1.55 13.63 -6.28
N VAL A 98 -1.60 14.67 -5.45
CA VAL A 98 -1.98 14.60 -4.03
C VAL A 98 -3.05 15.66 -3.77
N ASN A 99 -4.31 15.24 -3.77
CA ASN A 99 -5.45 16.14 -3.66
C ASN A 99 -6.11 16.02 -2.29
N PHE A 100 -6.18 17.13 -1.55
CA PHE A 100 -6.80 17.25 -0.23
C PHE A 100 -6.35 16.17 0.77
N PRO A 101 -5.02 15.97 0.97
CA PRO A 101 -4.52 14.97 1.91
C PRO A 101 -4.93 15.28 3.35
N ASP A 102 -4.97 14.25 4.21
CA ASP A 102 -5.27 14.44 5.63
C ASP A 102 -4.25 15.42 6.27
N PRO A 103 -4.71 16.55 6.83
CA PRO A 103 -3.81 17.60 7.28
C PRO A 103 -3.07 17.28 8.58
N TRP A 104 -3.57 16.32 9.37
CA TRP A 104 -3.02 15.98 10.70
C TRP A 104 -2.69 17.23 11.55
N PRO A 105 -3.69 18.03 11.98
CA PRO A 105 -3.46 19.38 12.48
C PRO A 105 -2.72 19.45 13.82
N ARG A 106 -2.66 18.35 14.58
CA ARG A 106 -1.95 18.31 15.86
C ARG A 106 -0.46 18.03 15.62
N LYS A 107 0.44 18.86 16.16
CA LYS A 107 1.91 18.74 16.01
C LYS A 107 2.45 17.32 16.18
N LYS A 108 1.99 16.59 17.21
CA LYS A 108 2.39 15.19 17.48
C LYS A 108 2.08 14.19 16.34
N HIS A 109 1.22 14.58 15.39
CA HIS A 109 0.82 13.78 14.24
C HIS A 109 1.46 14.26 12.92
N PHE A 110 2.32 15.28 12.93
CA PHE A 110 2.95 15.78 11.69
C PHE A 110 3.78 14.71 10.98
N LYS A 111 4.36 13.77 11.74
CA LYS A 111 5.03 12.57 11.22
C LYS A 111 4.15 11.69 10.32
N ASN A 112 2.81 11.81 10.41
CA ASN A 112 1.86 11.08 9.59
C ASN A 112 1.59 11.76 8.24
N ARG A 113 2.01 13.02 8.05
CA ARG A 113 1.83 13.73 6.77
C ARG A 113 2.60 13.04 5.66
N LEU A 114 2.05 13.03 4.44
CA LEU A 114 2.68 12.37 3.30
C LEU A 114 3.93 13.13 2.82
N LEU A 115 3.78 14.44 2.63
CA LEU A 115 4.75 15.29 1.96
C LEU A 115 5.83 15.78 2.93
N GLN A 116 6.64 14.84 3.39
CA GLN A 116 7.86 15.06 4.18
C GLN A 116 9.09 14.91 3.28
N ALA A 117 10.22 15.52 3.67
CA ALA A 117 11.46 15.48 2.90
C ALA A 117 11.88 14.05 2.48
N PRO A 118 11.78 13.01 3.33
CA PRO A 118 12.11 11.64 2.92
C PRO A 118 11.21 11.08 1.80
N PHE A 119 9.93 11.46 1.76
CA PHE A 119 9.04 11.04 0.67
C PHE A 119 9.43 11.71 -0.65
N PHE A 120 9.73 13.01 -0.62
CA PHE A 120 10.25 13.72 -1.79
C PHE A 120 11.56 13.08 -2.29
N GLN A 121 12.50 12.76 -1.40
CA GLN A 121 13.76 12.11 -1.78
C GLN A 121 13.54 10.78 -2.49
N ILE A 122 12.68 9.90 -1.95
CA ILE A 122 12.33 8.64 -2.62
C ILE A 122 11.69 8.93 -3.97
N LEU A 123 10.72 9.84 -4.01
CA LEU A 123 10.00 10.20 -5.23
C LEU A 123 10.93 10.72 -6.34
N SER A 124 11.97 11.49 -5.99
CA SER A 124 12.93 12.04 -6.96
C SER A 124 13.59 10.95 -7.82
N SER A 125 13.86 9.78 -7.24
CA SER A 125 14.46 8.63 -7.95
C SER A 125 13.48 7.86 -8.84
N ARG A 126 12.18 8.01 -8.60
CA ARG A 126 11.13 7.33 -9.35
C ARG A 126 10.59 8.16 -10.49
N LEU A 127 10.66 9.49 -10.36
CA LEU A 127 10.22 10.40 -11.39
C LEU A 127 11.12 10.31 -12.64
N VAL A 128 10.49 10.38 -13.81
CA VAL A 128 11.17 10.66 -15.07
C VAL A 128 11.84 12.04 -15.01
N LYS A 129 12.78 12.31 -15.91
CA LYS A 129 13.37 13.65 -16.03
C LYS A 129 12.27 14.69 -16.32
N GLY A 130 12.15 15.69 -15.46
CA GLY A 130 11.12 16.74 -15.56
C GLY A 130 9.76 16.33 -14.98
N GLY A 131 9.63 15.14 -14.40
CA GLY A 131 8.43 14.71 -13.70
C GLY A 131 8.16 15.54 -12.43
N SER A 132 6.90 15.58 -12.03
CA SER A 132 6.44 16.49 -10.96
C SER A 132 5.43 15.84 -10.01
N LEU A 133 5.40 16.35 -8.79
CA LEU A 133 4.28 16.14 -7.85
C LEU A 133 3.41 17.39 -7.81
N PHE A 134 2.10 17.22 -7.89
CA PHE A 134 1.11 18.28 -7.80
C PHE A 134 0.34 18.13 -6.49
N LEU A 135 0.42 19.15 -5.63
CA LEU A 135 -0.35 19.22 -4.39
C LEU A 135 -1.51 20.20 -4.56
N THR A 136 -2.71 19.77 -4.19
CA THR A 136 -3.85 20.68 -3.98
C THR A 136 -4.40 20.46 -2.58
N THR A 137 -4.63 21.53 -1.81
CA THR A 137 -5.14 21.41 -0.42
C THR A 137 -5.90 22.66 0.01
N ASP A 138 -6.90 22.50 0.88
CA ASP A 138 -7.60 23.60 1.55
C ASP A 138 -6.93 24.01 2.88
N HIS A 139 -5.84 23.34 3.27
CA HIS A 139 -5.21 23.52 4.58
C HIS A 139 -3.89 24.33 4.48
N PRO A 140 -3.87 25.61 4.88
CA PRO A 140 -2.71 26.48 4.68
C PRO A 140 -1.45 25.97 5.39
N GLU A 141 -1.56 25.45 6.62
CA GLU A 141 -0.38 24.91 7.31
C GLU A 141 0.17 23.64 6.66
N TYR A 142 -0.68 22.84 6.00
CA TYR A 142 -0.23 21.64 5.30
C TYR A 142 0.47 22.04 4.00
N TYR A 143 -0.07 23.04 3.31
CA TYR A 143 0.57 23.63 2.14
C TYR A 143 1.96 24.17 2.49
N SER A 144 2.06 25.08 3.47
CA SER A 144 3.34 25.66 3.90
C SER A 144 4.34 24.60 4.35
N PHE A 145 3.88 23.61 5.13
CA PHE A 145 4.70 22.46 5.52
C PHE A 145 5.22 21.69 4.31
N SER A 146 4.36 21.39 3.34
CA SER A 146 4.76 20.62 2.14
C SER A 146 5.77 21.40 1.29
N VAL A 147 5.60 22.72 1.16
CA VAL A 147 6.57 23.60 0.47
C VAL A 147 7.92 23.59 1.17
N GLU A 148 7.94 23.72 2.50
CA GLU A 148 9.17 23.66 3.30
C GLU A 148 9.87 22.30 3.16
N GLN A 149 9.13 21.20 3.30
CA GLN A 149 9.64 19.84 3.18
C GLN A 149 10.13 19.52 1.76
N GLY A 150 9.47 20.04 0.73
CA GLY A 150 9.92 19.95 -0.66
C GLY A 150 11.27 20.63 -0.87
N LYS A 151 11.46 21.83 -0.31
CA LYS A 151 12.74 22.55 -0.35
C LYS A 151 13.83 21.83 0.46
N GLU A 152 13.51 21.41 1.68
CA GLU A 152 14.42 20.68 2.57
C GLU A 152 14.94 19.37 1.95
N SER A 153 14.12 18.72 1.11
CA SER A 153 14.55 17.53 0.38
C SER A 153 15.74 17.77 -0.56
N GLY A 154 15.95 19.02 -1.00
CA GLY A 154 16.98 19.39 -1.98
C GLY A 154 16.76 18.84 -3.40
N CYS A 155 15.59 18.25 -3.68
CA CYS A 155 15.29 17.56 -4.94
C CYS A 155 14.32 18.32 -5.86
N PHE A 156 13.54 19.27 -5.31
CA PHE A 156 12.41 19.88 -6.00
C PHE A 156 12.47 21.40 -6.00
N GLU A 157 12.12 21.98 -7.15
CA GLU A 157 11.69 23.37 -7.27
C GLU A 157 10.19 23.45 -6.99
N VAL A 158 9.76 24.45 -6.22
CA VAL A 158 8.35 24.67 -5.88
C VAL A 158 7.80 25.81 -6.72
N ILE A 159 6.78 25.51 -7.52
CA ILE A 159 6.14 26.45 -8.43
C ILE A 159 4.68 26.60 -7.97
N PRO A 160 4.34 27.70 -7.26
CA PRO A 160 2.96 28.00 -6.91
C PRO A 160 2.12 28.25 -8.17
N GLY A 161 0.84 27.93 -8.10
CA GLY A 161 -0.10 28.21 -9.19
C GLY A 161 -1.52 27.90 -8.79
N ASP A 162 -2.42 27.96 -9.76
CA ASP A 162 -3.80 27.58 -9.57
C ASP A 162 -3.98 26.07 -9.76
N PRO A 163 -4.89 25.43 -8.99
CA PRO A 163 -5.18 24.02 -9.20
C PRO A 163 -5.81 23.80 -10.58
N PRO A 164 -5.50 22.68 -11.26
CA PRO A 164 -6.24 22.28 -12.46
C PRO A 164 -7.75 22.28 -12.19
N PRO A 165 -8.59 22.79 -13.11
CA PRO A 165 -10.04 22.89 -12.88
C PRO A 165 -10.69 21.57 -12.44
N ALA A 166 -10.24 20.44 -13.01
CA ALA A 166 -10.74 19.12 -12.65
C ALA A 166 -10.48 18.73 -11.18
N THR A 167 -9.43 19.25 -10.55
CA THR A 167 -9.16 19.03 -9.13
C THR A 167 -10.24 19.68 -8.25
N LEU A 168 -10.85 20.75 -8.75
CA LEU A 168 -11.93 21.47 -8.06
C LEU A 168 -13.27 20.74 -8.11
N GLU A 169 -13.39 19.69 -8.93
CA GLU A 169 -14.59 18.85 -9.03
C GLU A 169 -14.59 17.70 -8.00
N THR A 170 -13.50 17.51 -7.25
CA THR A 170 -13.47 16.49 -6.19
C THR A 170 -14.52 16.77 -5.11
N LYS A 171 -14.97 15.72 -4.40
CA LYS A 171 -15.95 15.87 -3.30
C LYS A 171 -15.49 16.90 -2.27
N TYR A 172 -14.20 16.90 -1.95
CA TYR A 172 -13.63 17.82 -0.96
C TYR A 172 -13.56 19.24 -1.50
N ALA A 173 -13.04 19.44 -2.72
CA ALA A 173 -13.00 20.76 -3.34
C ALA A 173 -14.38 21.43 -3.37
N ARG A 174 -15.41 20.74 -3.87
CA ARG A 174 -16.79 21.26 -3.89
C ARG A 174 -17.28 21.67 -2.50
N LYS A 175 -17.08 20.81 -1.51
CA LYS A 175 -17.45 21.11 -0.11
C LYS A 175 -16.73 22.36 0.42
N TRP A 176 -15.48 22.57 0.07
CA TRP A 176 -14.67 23.69 0.58
C TRP A 176 -14.95 25.00 -0.16
N LEU A 177 -15.21 24.94 -1.46
CA LEU A 177 -15.69 26.07 -2.24
C LEU A 177 -17.05 26.57 -1.73
N ASP A 178 -17.98 25.66 -1.42
CA ASP A 178 -19.27 26.02 -0.79
C ASP A 178 -19.10 26.72 0.57
N GLN A 179 -17.95 26.52 1.23
CA GLN A 179 -17.60 27.15 2.51
C GLN A 179 -16.70 28.39 2.36
N ASN A 180 -16.48 28.88 1.13
CA ASN A 180 -15.56 29.98 0.82
C ASN A 180 -14.15 29.80 1.40
N LYS A 181 -13.68 28.55 1.51
CA LYS A 181 -12.30 28.28 1.94
C LYS A 181 -11.33 28.48 0.77
N PRO A 182 -10.16 29.08 0.99
CA PRO A 182 -9.12 29.15 -0.03
C PRO A 182 -8.60 27.75 -0.36
N ILE A 183 -8.23 27.55 -1.62
CA ILE A 183 -7.56 26.33 -2.10
C ILE A 183 -6.16 26.73 -2.55
N TYR A 184 -5.18 26.00 -2.06
CA TYR A 184 -3.76 26.20 -2.36
C TYR A 184 -3.27 25.10 -3.29
N HIS A 185 -2.42 25.47 -4.24
CA HIS A 185 -1.82 24.55 -5.18
C HIS A 185 -0.35 24.86 -5.45
N ALA A 186 0.45 23.80 -5.60
CA ALA A 186 1.84 23.89 -6.03
C ALA A 186 2.25 22.67 -6.85
N GLU A 187 3.04 22.92 -7.88
CA GLU A 187 3.87 21.92 -8.54
C GLU A 187 5.22 21.85 -7.82
N PHE A 188 5.63 20.63 -7.48
CA PHE A 188 6.98 20.28 -7.06
C PHE A 188 7.65 19.62 -8.25
N ARG A 189 8.44 20.39 -9.00
CA ARG A 189 9.16 19.90 -10.17
C ARG A 189 10.49 19.29 -9.77
N CYS A 190 10.74 18.05 -10.14
CA CYS A 190 11.97 17.37 -9.79
C CYS A 190 13.15 17.98 -10.58
N THR A 191 14.09 18.59 -9.87
CA THR A 191 15.28 19.24 -10.44
C THR A 191 16.56 18.45 -10.16
N LYS A 192 16.56 17.62 -9.12
CA LYS A 192 17.69 16.79 -8.73
C LYS A 192 17.22 15.44 -8.23
N VAL A 193 17.82 14.39 -8.77
CA VAL A 193 17.64 13.02 -8.30
C VAL A 193 18.68 12.75 -7.22
N ILE A 194 18.22 12.30 -6.05
CA ILE A 194 19.09 11.75 -5.00
C ILE A 194 19.07 10.22 -5.11
N PRO A 195 20.19 9.52 -4.88
CA PRO A 195 20.24 8.06 -4.91
C PRO A 195 19.09 7.44 -4.10
N SER A 196 18.40 6.48 -4.72
CA SER A 196 17.24 5.83 -4.11
C SER A 196 17.60 5.17 -2.79
N ALA A 197 16.74 5.34 -1.78
CA ALA A 197 16.73 4.43 -0.64
C ALA A 197 16.50 2.99 -1.11
N PRO A 198 17.04 1.97 -0.42
CA PRO A 198 16.76 0.58 -0.74
C PRO A 198 15.26 0.30 -0.62
N ARG A 199 14.76 -0.64 -1.43
CA ARG A 199 13.42 -1.21 -1.24
C ARG A 199 13.38 -1.86 0.14
N LEU A 200 12.31 -1.63 0.89
CA LEU A 200 12.11 -2.20 2.23
C LEU A 200 11.29 -3.48 2.18
N ILE A 201 10.46 -3.64 1.14
CA ILE A 201 9.64 -4.83 0.95
C ILE A 201 10.18 -5.64 -0.23
N THR A 202 10.49 -6.91 0.04
CA THR A 202 10.92 -7.89 -0.96
C THR A 202 10.02 -9.10 -0.87
N ALA A 203 9.65 -9.63 -2.04
CA ALA A 203 8.98 -10.90 -2.11
C ALA A 203 9.95 -12.01 -1.67
N ILE A 204 9.47 -12.95 -0.87
CA ILE A 204 10.18 -14.16 -0.50
C ILE A 204 9.37 -15.37 -0.94
N ASP A 205 10.03 -16.51 -1.14
CA ASP A 205 9.32 -17.75 -1.49
C ASP A 205 8.30 -18.14 -0.41
N MET A 206 7.19 -18.75 -0.84
CA MET A 206 6.07 -19.02 0.06
C MET A 206 6.41 -20.11 1.07
N GLN A 207 6.31 -19.75 2.34
CA GLN A 207 6.80 -20.58 3.45
C GLN A 207 5.68 -21.35 4.14
N HIS A 208 5.99 -22.60 4.44
CA HIS A 208 5.13 -23.55 5.12
C HIS A 208 5.92 -24.28 6.20
N ALA A 209 5.21 -24.87 7.15
CA ALA A 209 5.79 -25.72 8.16
C ALA A 209 5.05 -27.06 8.23
N SER A 210 5.79 -28.12 8.50
CA SER A 210 5.30 -29.46 8.78
C SER A 210 5.67 -29.83 10.20
N LEU A 211 4.68 -30.30 10.97
CA LEU A 211 4.84 -30.72 12.36
C LEU A 211 4.33 -32.16 12.53
N LYS A 212 4.91 -32.90 13.46
CA LYS A 212 4.36 -34.15 13.99
C LYS A 212 3.42 -33.86 15.15
N GLY A 213 2.37 -34.67 15.27
CA GLY A 213 1.37 -34.57 16.33
C GLY A 213 -0.06 -34.39 15.81
N SER A 214 -0.95 -33.91 16.68
CA SER A 214 -2.39 -33.82 16.44
C SER A 214 -2.92 -32.44 16.85
N LEU A 215 -3.87 -31.91 16.07
CA LEU A 215 -4.59 -30.67 16.39
C LEU A 215 -5.81 -30.88 17.30
N LYS A 216 -6.15 -32.12 17.66
CA LYS A 216 -7.32 -32.41 18.50
C LYS A 216 -7.21 -31.79 19.89
N ASP A 217 -6.05 -31.95 20.51
CA ASP A 217 -5.84 -31.64 21.92
C ASP A 217 -5.17 -30.28 22.16
N VAL A 218 -5.04 -29.45 21.12
CA VAL A 218 -4.46 -28.10 21.30
C VAL A 218 -5.38 -27.22 22.16
N GLY A 219 -4.77 -26.48 23.07
CA GLY A 219 -5.46 -25.63 24.03
C GLY A 219 -6.04 -24.35 23.42
N PRO A 220 -6.68 -23.50 24.25
CA PRO A 220 -7.19 -22.21 23.82
C PRO A 220 -6.06 -21.31 23.31
N PHE A 221 -6.32 -20.62 22.21
CA PHE A 221 -5.36 -19.69 21.61
C PHE A 221 -5.34 -18.36 22.36
N THR A 222 -4.14 -17.81 22.53
CA THR A 222 -3.91 -16.43 22.99
C THR A 222 -3.14 -15.67 21.92
N LYS A 223 -3.41 -14.37 21.80
CA LYS A 223 -2.77 -13.49 20.81
C LYS A 223 -1.24 -13.67 20.84
N GLN A 224 -0.67 -13.97 19.68
CA GLN A 224 0.78 -14.06 19.50
C GLN A 224 1.29 -12.81 18.80
N VAL A 225 2.40 -12.26 19.30
CA VAL A 225 3.09 -11.12 18.69
C VAL A 225 4.54 -11.49 18.51
N ARG A 226 5.00 -11.39 17.25
CA ARG A 226 6.39 -11.67 16.89
C ARG A 226 6.99 -10.42 16.26
N SER A 227 7.94 -9.81 16.96
CA SER A 227 8.73 -8.69 16.46
C SER A 227 9.90 -9.19 15.63
N PHE A 228 10.22 -8.47 14.56
CA PHE A 228 11.40 -8.72 13.74
C PHE A 228 12.00 -7.41 13.26
N GLN A 229 13.24 -7.44 12.77
CA GLN A 229 13.83 -6.26 12.15
C GLN A 229 13.00 -5.85 10.93
N GLY A 230 12.34 -4.69 11.04
CA GLY A 230 11.46 -4.16 10.01
C GLY A 230 9.97 -4.40 10.24
N GLY A 231 9.51 -4.91 11.38
CA GLY A 231 8.07 -5.02 11.59
C GLY A 231 7.60 -5.95 12.70
N HIS A 232 6.30 -6.21 12.67
CA HIS A 232 5.60 -7.10 13.59
C HIS A 232 4.67 -8.03 12.82
N ALA A 233 4.63 -9.29 13.24
CA ALA A 233 3.59 -10.23 12.86
C ALA A 233 2.72 -10.49 14.09
N ILE A 234 1.40 -10.36 13.90
CA ILE A 234 0.43 -10.42 14.99
C ILE A 234 -0.64 -11.45 14.61
N VAL A 235 -0.66 -12.58 15.32
CA VAL A 235 -1.73 -13.57 15.19
C VAL A 235 -2.77 -13.25 16.25
N LEU A 236 -3.96 -12.85 15.81
CA LEU A 236 -4.99 -12.25 16.64
C LEU A 236 -5.91 -13.29 17.26
N GLU A 237 -6.39 -14.21 16.45
CA GLU A 237 -7.47 -15.14 16.77
C GLU A 237 -7.22 -16.48 16.07
N ALA A 238 -7.72 -17.56 16.67
CA ALA A 238 -7.76 -18.89 16.08
C ALA A 238 -9.20 -19.43 16.10
N TYR A 239 -9.54 -20.18 15.06
CA TYR A 239 -10.85 -20.75 14.81
C TYR A 239 -10.69 -22.23 14.50
N ARG A 240 -11.56 -23.08 15.04
CA ARG A 240 -11.56 -24.51 14.73
C ARG A 240 -12.49 -24.79 13.56
N ASP A 241 -12.03 -25.61 12.62
CA ASP A 241 -12.85 -26.12 11.52
C ASP A 241 -13.97 -27.01 12.11
N LEU A 242 -15.16 -26.93 11.53
CA LEU A 242 -16.30 -27.74 11.94
C LEU A 242 -16.28 -29.13 11.31
N ALA A 243 -15.63 -29.29 10.16
CA ALA A 243 -15.60 -30.52 9.38
C ALA A 243 -14.31 -31.33 9.57
N SER A 244 -13.28 -30.73 10.17
CA SER A 244 -11.97 -31.37 10.38
C SER A 244 -11.34 -30.92 11.69
N ASP A 245 -10.23 -31.53 12.09
CA ASP A 245 -9.42 -31.05 13.23
C ASP A 245 -8.56 -29.82 12.89
N GLY A 246 -8.79 -29.19 11.73
CA GLY A 246 -8.05 -28.02 11.29
C GLY A 246 -8.29 -26.77 12.13
N LEU A 247 -7.33 -25.85 12.06
CA LEU A 247 -7.39 -24.53 12.67
C LEU A 247 -7.13 -23.45 11.63
N LEU A 248 -7.88 -22.35 11.71
CA LEU A 248 -7.68 -21.15 10.94
C LEU A 248 -7.27 -20.01 11.86
N PHE A 249 -6.22 -19.29 11.50
CA PHE A 249 -5.67 -18.19 12.27
C PHE A 249 -5.83 -16.89 11.49
N LYS A 250 -6.38 -15.88 12.15
CA LYS A 250 -6.44 -14.52 11.62
C LYS A 250 -5.21 -13.77 12.09
N ALA A 251 -4.42 -13.28 11.15
CA ALA A 251 -3.20 -12.55 11.43
C ALA A 251 -3.15 -11.19 10.71
N THR A 252 -2.25 -10.34 11.18
CA THR A 252 -1.92 -9.07 10.54
C THR A 252 -0.41 -8.88 10.60
N THR A 253 0.16 -8.37 9.52
CA THR A 253 1.56 -7.94 9.51
C THR A 253 1.65 -6.44 9.37
N GLU A 254 2.61 -5.85 10.07
CA GLU A 254 2.93 -4.44 10.01
C GLU A 254 4.40 -4.30 9.64
N GLU A 255 4.64 -3.94 8.39
CA GLU A 255 5.94 -3.65 7.80
C GLU A 255 5.95 -2.18 7.29
N PRO A 256 7.11 -1.58 7.00
CA PRO A 256 7.19 -0.21 6.49
C PRO A 256 6.24 0.03 5.32
N ASP A 257 5.27 0.92 5.51
CA ASP A 257 4.25 1.28 4.52
C ASP A 257 3.37 0.13 4.01
N MET A 258 3.46 -1.07 4.59
CA MET A 258 2.68 -2.23 4.19
C MET A 258 2.03 -2.88 5.39
N ARG A 259 0.70 -2.98 5.34
CA ARG A 259 -0.09 -3.74 6.30
C ARG A 259 -0.91 -4.78 5.55
N GLN A 260 -0.75 -6.04 5.93
CA GLN A 260 -1.47 -7.15 5.33
C GLN A 260 -2.38 -7.82 6.35
N GLU A 261 -3.58 -8.20 5.92
CA GLU A 261 -4.49 -9.05 6.69
C GLU A 261 -4.40 -10.45 6.11
N LEU A 262 -4.15 -11.43 6.96
CA LEU A 262 -3.76 -12.78 6.54
C LEU A 262 -4.67 -13.81 7.18
N LEU A 263 -4.86 -14.90 6.44
CA LEU A 263 -5.37 -16.15 6.97
C LEU A 263 -4.26 -17.20 6.88
N ILE A 264 -3.97 -17.85 8.01
CA ILE A 264 -3.01 -18.96 8.08
C ILE A 264 -3.79 -20.17 8.54
N GLN A 265 -3.61 -21.31 7.89
CA GLN A 265 -4.30 -22.54 8.26
C GLN A 265 -3.28 -23.56 8.77
N ALA A 266 -3.63 -24.26 9.84
CA ALA A 266 -3.02 -25.51 10.23
C ALA A 266 -4.02 -26.64 9.98
N TRP A 267 -3.64 -27.67 9.22
CA TRP A 267 -4.53 -28.80 8.95
C TRP A 267 -3.84 -30.14 9.07
N PRO A 268 -4.56 -31.21 9.47
CA PRO A 268 -4.00 -32.55 9.53
C PRO A 268 -3.58 -33.04 8.14
N LYS A 269 -2.43 -33.72 8.08
CA LYS A 269 -1.99 -34.58 6.97
C LYS A 269 -1.87 -36.02 7.48
N LYS A 270 -1.60 -36.97 6.57
CA LYS A 270 -1.48 -38.40 6.88
C LYS A 270 -0.52 -38.66 8.06
N ASP A 271 0.59 -37.93 8.13
CA ASP A 271 1.65 -38.11 9.12
C ASP A 271 1.98 -36.83 9.89
N GLY A 272 0.98 -36.00 10.22
CA GLY A 272 1.18 -34.81 11.06
C GLY A 272 0.27 -33.64 10.74
N VAL A 273 0.81 -32.43 10.80
CA VAL A 273 0.12 -31.16 10.62
C VAL A 273 0.90 -30.29 9.67
N TYR A 274 0.20 -29.61 8.77
CA TYR A 274 0.80 -28.64 7.85
C TYR A 274 0.26 -27.25 8.14
N VAL A 275 1.14 -26.27 8.21
CA VAL A 275 0.84 -24.87 8.49
C VAL A 275 1.24 -24.03 7.29
N SER A 276 0.31 -23.25 6.76
CA SER A 276 0.58 -22.43 5.58
C SER A 276 -0.35 -21.23 5.47
N LEU A 277 0.17 -20.18 4.83
CA LEU A 277 -0.61 -19.03 4.42
C LEU A 277 -1.70 -19.46 3.42
N GLN A 278 -2.90 -18.94 3.61
CA GLN A 278 -3.99 -19.11 2.66
C GLN A 278 -3.95 -18.00 1.61
N PRO A 279 -4.28 -18.29 0.34
CA PRO A 279 -4.23 -17.32 -0.75
C PRO A 279 -5.36 -16.26 -0.66
N PHE A 280 -6.22 -16.32 0.35
CA PHE A 280 -7.34 -15.38 0.50
C PHE A 280 -6.85 -13.94 0.60
N GLY A 281 -7.32 -13.09 -0.33
CA GLY A 281 -6.90 -11.70 -0.44
C GLY A 281 -5.59 -11.48 -1.17
N ASP A 282 -5.01 -12.54 -1.77
CA ASP A 282 -3.77 -12.54 -2.55
C ASP A 282 -2.64 -11.75 -1.84
N PRO A 283 -2.24 -12.19 -0.64
CA PRO A 283 -1.21 -11.52 0.14
C PRO A 283 0.16 -11.60 -0.56
N MET A 284 0.97 -10.55 -0.39
CA MET A 284 2.37 -10.58 -0.81
C MET A 284 3.19 -11.37 0.19
N THR A 285 3.96 -12.33 -0.28
CA THR A 285 4.86 -13.10 0.57
C THR A 285 6.05 -12.26 1.00
N THR A 286 5.99 -11.73 2.22
CA THR A 286 7.03 -10.88 2.81
C THR A 286 7.64 -11.55 4.04
N LYS A 287 8.71 -10.95 4.58
CA LYS A 287 9.26 -11.35 5.87
C LYS A 287 8.19 -11.35 6.95
N GLY A 288 7.34 -10.31 7.02
CA GLY A 288 6.24 -10.29 7.97
C GLY A 288 5.29 -11.47 7.85
N VAL A 289 4.92 -11.86 6.61
CA VAL A 289 4.06 -13.02 6.37
C VAL A 289 4.71 -14.31 6.87
N ARG A 290 6.00 -14.48 6.60
CA ARG A 290 6.78 -15.59 7.16
C ARG A 290 6.74 -15.60 8.69
N GLU A 291 7.02 -14.48 9.33
CA GLU A 291 7.03 -14.41 10.79
C GLU A 291 5.63 -14.69 11.37
N ALA A 292 4.55 -14.39 10.64
CA ALA A 292 3.19 -14.75 11.03
C ALA A 292 2.95 -16.27 10.98
N VAL A 293 3.39 -16.94 9.91
CA VAL A 293 3.36 -18.42 9.82
C VAL A 293 4.17 -19.04 10.95
N MET A 294 5.35 -18.51 11.25
CA MET A 294 6.16 -18.97 12.37
C MET A 294 5.54 -18.75 13.73
N ALA A 295 4.84 -17.63 13.94
CA ALA A 295 4.13 -17.41 15.19
C ALA A 295 3.04 -18.48 15.42
N VAL A 296 2.38 -18.94 14.36
CA VAL A 296 1.44 -20.07 14.44
C VAL A 296 2.17 -21.39 14.71
N THR A 297 3.25 -21.65 13.97
CA THR A 297 4.07 -22.87 14.14
C THR A 297 4.62 -22.98 15.57
N ASP A 298 5.25 -21.93 16.10
CA ASP A 298 5.84 -21.92 17.44
C ASP A 298 4.77 -22.05 18.53
N TRP A 299 3.59 -21.44 18.32
CA TRP A 299 2.46 -21.66 19.21
C TRP A 299 2.04 -23.12 19.21
N LEU A 300 1.89 -23.76 18.05
CA LEU A 300 1.57 -25.20 17.99
C LEU A 300 2.64 -26.07 18.66
N VAL A 301 3.93 -25.74 18.49
CA VAL A 301 5.02 -26.43 19.20
C VAL A 301 4.88 -26.30 20.71
N SER A 302 4.52 -25.11 21.21
CA SER A 302 4.21 -24.91 22.64
C SER A 302 2.98 -25.68 23.13
N GLN A 303 2.12 -26.15 22.22
CA GLN A 303 1.00 -27.03 22.53
C GLN A 303 1.39 -28.52 22.48
N GLY A 304 2.68 -28.84 22.30
CA GLY A 304 3.19 -30.21 22.32
C GLY A 304 3.34 -30.88 20.95
N LEU A 305 3.21 -30.14 19.85
CA LEU A 305 3.58 -30.64 18.52
C LEU A 305 5.10 -30.53 18.32
N GLU A 306 5.66 -31.40 17.46
CA GLU A 306 7.10 -31.40 17.17
C GLU A 306 7.34 -30.86 15.75
N LEU A 307 8.23 -29.89 15.60
CA LEU A 307 8.59 -29.37 14.29
C LEU A 307 9.39 -30.44 13.52
N GLU A 308 8.88 -30.88 12.36
CA GLU A 308 9.58 -31.83 11.49
C GLU A 308 10.42 -31.09 10.45
N GLN A 309 9.77 -30.16 9.75
CA GLN A 309 10.42 -29.30 8.78
C GLN A 309 9.77 -27.93 8.85
N ALA A 310 10.57 -26.93 9.15
CA ALA A 310 10.27 -25.59 8.68
C ALA A 310 11.15 -25.36 7.46
N TRP A 311 10.62 -24.63 6.48
CA TRP A 311 11.38 -24.05 5.36
C TRP A 311 11.72 -25.02 4.21
N VAL A 312 11.13 -24.72 3.05
CA VAL A 312 11.72 -24.87 1.70
C VAL A 312 11.71 -23.47 1.09
#